data_AF-A0A7S3CC73-F1
#
_entry.id   AF-A0A7S3CC73-F1
#
_cell.length_a   1.000
_cell.length_b   1.000
_cell.length_c   1.000
_cell.angle_alpha   90.00
_cell.angle_beta   90.00
_cell.angle_gamma   90.00
#
_symmetry.space_group_name_H-M   'P 1'
#
loop_
_entity.id
_entity.type
_entity.pdbx_description
1 polymer ?
#
loop_
_entity_poly.entity_id
_entity_poly.type
_entity_poly.pdbx_seq_one_letter_code
_entity_poly.pdbx_strand_id
1 'polypeptide(L)'
;AGGDHLLHLVRGCPRTEDLATCLEAACFQADFVPLFRAGLLRLKPALQGTDPALSWIEKLGSIAAVEGGANDDADVRLGYFLVAVASLLIFASANLSGPPPGGDLSEDPERCGSQGPRLTKEEAAELSKRLVLEHTSVDGEYVVGKPELVGYLCTASVIFKKVDLCQSSELELASAPWWKLRALHLHQKLLHKNSATLKAELVRTANEISQSLRSLDEGVWGRECLAAAEIECAGVMQTYQLAQEAVVFIKRAGDRLGMGMKATGVMGKRTVHQVDAKAQMVVVTEHAGGGAGAERDGRRRASAEDLPR
;
A
#
# COMPACT_ATOMS: atom_id res chain seq x y z
N ALA A 1 10.26 -29.73 -0.40
CA ALA A 1 9.94 -28.42 -1.02
C ALA A 1 8.55 -28.51 -1.63
N GLY A 2 7.53 -28.49 -0.78
CA GLY A 2 6.13 -28.28 -1.17
C GLY A 2 5.67 -27.12 -0.33
N GLY A 3 6.04 -25.91 -0.75
CA GLY A 3 5.55 -24.71 -0.08
C GLY A 3 4.14 -24.50 -0.59
N ASP A 4 3.15 -24.66 0.26
CA ASP A 4 1.79 -24.23 -0.03
C ASP A 4 1.85 -22.73 -0.33
N HIS A 5 1.81 -22.38 -1.62
CA HIS A 5 1.76 -20.99 -2.05
C HIS A 5 0.56 -20.30 -1.39
N LEU A 6 0.64 -18.99 -1.13
CA LEU A 6 -0.48 -18.21 -0.56
C LEU A 6 -1.81 -18.45 -1.32
N LEU A 7 -1.77 -18.65 -2.64
CA LEU A 7 -2.94 -19.01 -3.44
C LEU A 7 -3.54 -20.39 -3.10
N HIS A 8 -2.71 -21.35 -2.69
CA HIS A 8 -3.18 -22.65 -2.19
C HIS A 8 -3.91 -22.50 -0.86
N LEU A 9 -3.40 -21.64 0.04
CA LEU A 9 -4.08 -21.31 1.31
C LEU A 9 -5.42 -20.60 1.07
N VAL A 10 -5.47 -19.67 0.11
CA VAL A 10 -6.72 -18.99 -0.30
C VAL A 10 -7.74 -20.01 -0.83
N ARG A 11 -7.32 -20.91 -1.73
CA ARG A 11 -8.20 -21.95 -2.28
C ARG A 11 -8.64 -22.98 -1.24
N GLY A 12 -7.83 -23.21 -0.21
CA GLY A 12 -8.13 -24.14 0.87
C GLY A 12 -9.01 -23.56 1.98
N CYS A 13 -9.19 -22.24 2.04
CA CYS A 13 -10.03 -21.59 3.05
C CYS A 13 -11.43 -21.28 2.47
N PRO A 14 -12.52 -21.85 3.04
CA PRO A 14 -13.88 -21.65 2.54
C PRO A 14 -14.34 -20.19 2.41
N ARG A 15 -13.77 -19.27 3.20
CA ARG A 15 -14.12 -17.85 3.21
C ARG A 15 -13.45 -17.03 2.10
N THR A 16 -12.37 -17.57 1.54
CA THR A 16 -11.53 -16.90 0.53
C THR A 16 -11.41 -17.68 -0.77
N GLU A 17 -11.99 -18.89 -0.85
CA GLU A 17 -11.95 -19.73 -2.05
C GLU A 17 -12.49 -18.99 -3.29
N ASP A 18 -13.57 -18.22 -3.14
CA ASP A 18 -14.17 -17.41 -4.20
C ASP A 18 -13.27 -16.24 -4.66
N LEU A 19 -12.27 -15.87 -3.86
CA LEU A 19 -11.34 -14.78 -4.16
C LEU A 19 -10.16 -15.24 -5.03
N ALA A 20 -9.91 -16.54 -5.17
CA ALA A 20 -8.75 -17.06 -5.89
C ALA A 20 -8.63 -16.48 -7.32
N THR A 21 -9.74 -16.47 -8.07
CA THR A 21 -9.81 -15.90 -9.42
C THR A 21 -9.56 -14.39 -9.42
N CYS A 22 -10.10 -13.67 -8.43
CA CYS A 22 -9.89 -12.23 -8.29
C CYS A 22 -8.42 -11.89 -7.99
N LEU A 23 -7.78 -12.69 -7.13
CA LEU A 23 -6.38 -12.53 -6.77
C LEU A 23 -5.45 -12.88 -7.93
N GLU A 24 -5.77 -13.88 -8.75
CA GLU A 24 -5.04 -14.16 -9.98
C GLU A 24 -5.11 -12.99 -10.96
N ALA A 25 -6.30 -12.41 -11.19
CA ALA A 25 -6.45 -11.22 -12.02
C ALA A 25 -5.63 -10.04 -11.47
N ALA A 26 -5.68 -9.81 -10.15
CA ALA A 26 -4.90 -8.76 -9.50
C ALA A 26 -3.38 -8.98 -9.65
N CYS A 27 -2.89 -10.20 -9.46
CA CYS A 27 -1.46 -10.51 -9.52
C CYS A 27 -0.89 -10.49 -10.94
N PHE A 28 -1.63 -10.98 -11.94
CA PHE A 28 -1.11 -11.16 -13.29
C PHE A 28 -1.53 -10.08 -14.28
N GLN A 29 -2.72 -9.49 -14.09
CA GLN A 29 -3.29 -8.52 -15.03
C GLN A 29 -3.32 -7.09 -14.47
N ALA A 30 -2.93 -6.91 -13.19
CA ALA A 30 -3.03 -5.64 -12.47
C ALA A 30 -4.45 -5.05 -12.49
N ASP A 31 -5.48 -5.91 -12.58
CA ASP A 31 -6.88 -5.53 -12.45
C ASP A 31 -7.38 -5.86 -11.04
N PHE A 32 -7.59 -4.79 -10.26
CA PHE A 32 -8.03 -4.87 -8.86
C PHE A 32 -9.54 -4.69 -8.71
N VAL A 33 -10.26 -4.38 -9.79
CA VAL A 33 -11.71 -4.13 -9.76
C VAL A 33 -12.50 -5.38 -9.35
N PRO A 34 -12.17 -6.60 -9.82
CA PRO A 34 -12.85 -7.81 -9.35
C PRO A 34 -12.71 -8.00 -7.83
N LEU A 35 -11.51 -7.75 -7.29
CA LEU A 35 -11.25 -7.85 -5.85
C LEU A 35 -12.06 -6.81 -5.06
N PHE A 36 -12.13 -5.57 -5.57
CA PHE A 36 -12.95 -4.51 -4.98
C PHE A 36 -14.43 -4.91 -4.94
N ARG A 37 -14.97 -5.45 -6.05
CA ARG A 37 -16.36 -5.91 -6.13
C ARG A 37 -16.65 -7.06 -5.17
N ALA A 38 -15.74 -8.01 -5.04
CA ALA A 38 -15.87 -9.12 -4.09
C ALA A 38 -15.95 -8.63 -2.64
N GLY A 39 -15.19 -7.58 -2.29
CA GLY A 39 -15.30 -6.91 -0.99
C GLY A 39 -16.61 -6.16 -0.81
N LEU A 40 -17.07 -5.41 -1.82
CA LEU A 40 -18.35 -4.70 -1.77
C LEU A 40 -19.55 -5.64 -1.56
N LEU A 41 -19.54 -6.81 -2.19
CA LEU A 41 -20.60 -7.81 -2.02
C LEU A 41 -20.72 -8.27 -0.56
N ARG A 42 -19.57 -8.44 0.12
CA ARG A 42 -19.51 -8.79 1.55
C ARG A 42 -19.95 -7.64 2.46
N LEU A 43 -19.67 -6.40 2.08
CA LEU A 43 -20.13 -5.20 2.82
C LEU A 43 -21.59 -4.83 2.57
N LYS A 44 -22.22 -5.37 1.53
CA LYS A 44 -23.57 -5.01 1.11
C LYS A 44 -24.62 -5.10 2.24
N PRO A 45 -24.66 -6.14 3.09
CA PRO A 45 -25.62 -6.22 4.19
C PRO A 45 -25.47 -5.05 5.18
N ALA A 46 -24.24 -4.66 5.49
CA ALA A 46 -23.95 -3.55 6.39
C ALA A 46 -24.30 -2.19 5.76
N LEU A 47 -24.02 -2.03 4.46
CA LEU A 47 -24.35 -0.81 3.71
C LEU A 47 -25.86 -0.58 3.57
N GLN A 48 -26.67 -1.64 3.46
CA GLN A 48 -28.13 -1.54 3.36
C GLN A 48 -28.80 -0.95 4.60
N GLY A 49 -28.15 -1.04 5.77
CA GLY A 49 -28.64 -0.45 7.03
C GLY A 49 -28.31 1.02 7.19
N THR A 50 -27.53 1.62 6.29
CA THR A 50 -27.13 3.03 6.36
C THR A 50 -28.13 3.95 5.68
N ASP A 51 -28.20 5.20 6.14
CA ASP A 51 -29.03 6.22 5.51
C ASP A 51 -28.58 6.46 4.05
N PRO A 52 -29.48 6.31 3.05
CA PRO A 52 -29.13 6.49 1.64
C PRO A 52 -28.68 7.91 1.30
N ALA A 53 -28.96 8.91 2.13
CA ALA A 53 -28.53 10.29 1.94
C ALA A 53 -27.06 10.54 2.27
N LEU A 54 -26.41 9.64 3.02
CA LEU A 54 -25.00 9.77 3.38
C LEU A 54 -24.10 9.57 2.17
N SER A 55 -23.00 10.34 2.11
CA SER A 55 -21.92 10.06 1.17
C SER A 55 -21.26 8.72 1.45
N TRP A 56 -20.57 8.16 0.44
CA TRP A 56 -19.83 6.90 0.58
C TRP A 56 -18.90 6.87 1.80
N ILE A 57 -18.15 7.95 2.03
CA ILE A 57 -17.21 8.04 3.15
C ILE A 57 -17.94 8.12 4.51
N GLU A 58 -19.09 8.80 4.55
CA GLU A 58 -19.93 8.87 5.75
C GLU A 58 -20.59 7.52 6.07
N LYS A 59 -21.04 6.78 5.04
CA LYS A 59 -21.55 5.41 5.20
C LYS A 59 -20.48 4.48 5.79
N LEU A 60 -19.26 4.49 5.23
CA LEU A 60 -18.15 3.72 5.80
C LEU A 60 -17.84 4.16 7.24
N GLY A 61 -17.93 5.46 7.51
CA GLY A 61 -17.71 6.01 8.84
C GLY A 61 -18.75 5.61 9.88
N SER A 62 -20.04 5.54 9.49
CA SER A 62 -21.12 5.19 10.39
C SER A 62 -21.11 3.71 10.75
N ILE A 63 -20.81 2.83 9.79
CA ILE A 63 -20.73 1.39 10.04
C ILE A 63 -19.51 1.05 10.91
N ALA A 64 -18.33 1.63 10.61
CA ALA A 64 -17.12 1.39 11.39
C ALA A 64 -17.24 1.85 12.86
N ALA A 65 -18.07 2.87 13.15
CA ALA A 65 -18.33 3.33 14.51
C ALA A 65 -19.25 2.37 15.31
N VAL A 66 -20.06 1.56 14.63
CA VAL A 66 -21.01 0.61 15.24
C VAL A 66 -20.31 -0.72 15.58
N GLU A 67 -19.28 -1.11 14.83
CA GLU A 67 -18.51 -2.35 15.03
C GLU A 67 -17.58 -2.34 16.26
N GLY A 68 -17.52 -1.24 17.01
CA GLY A 68 -16.92 -1.21 18.35
C GLY A 68 -17.70 -2.01 19.41
N GLY A 69 -18.79 -2.69 19.04
CA GLY A 69 -19.60 -3.53 19.91
C GLY A 69 -20.10 -4.83 19.24
N ALA A 70 -19.61 -5.97 19.77
CA ALA A 70 -20.23 -7.30 19.81
C ALA A 70 -20.80 -7.99 18.55
N ASN A 71 -20.76 -7.40 17.35
CA ASN A 71 -21.18 -8.06 16.11
C ASN A 71 -19.98 -8.26 15.18
N ASP A 72 -19.09 -9.17 15.59
CA ASP A 72 -17.82 -9.54 14.94
C ASP A 72 -18.12 -10.46 13.72
N ASP A 73 -18.87 -9.96 12.74
CA ASP A 73 -19.07 -10.69 11.48
C ASP A 73 -17.77 -10.65 10.69
N ALA A 74 -17.02 -11.74 10.80
CA ALA A 74 -15.73 -11.90 10.17
C ALA A 74 -15.81 -11.61 8.66
N ASP A 75 -16.91 -11.93 7.98
CA ASP A 75 -17.06 -11.72 6.53
C ASP A 75 -17.22 -10.24 6.17
N VAL A 76 -17.86 -9.46 7.04
CA VAL A 76 -17.93 -8.00 6.89
C VAL A 76 -16.54 -7.38 7.06
N ARG A 77 -15.76 -7.83 8.05
CA ARG A 77 -14.37 -7.37 8.25
C ARG A 77 -13.46 -7.72 7.07
N LEU A 78 -13.60 -8.94 6.54
CA LEU A 78 -12.93 -9.33 5.30
C LEU A 78 -13.37 -8.43 4.13
N GLY A 79 -14.65 -8.10 4.04
CA GLY A 79 -15.18 -7.12 3.09
C GLY A 79 -14.48 -5.77 3.18
N TYR A 80 -14.34 -5.21 4.39
CA TYR A 80 -13.61 -3.95 4.63
C TYR A 80 -12.17 -4.05 4.17
N PHE A 81 -11.49 -5.13 4.56
CA PHE A 81 -10.10 -5.34 4.21
C PHE A 81 -9.90 -5.40 2.70
N LEU A 82 -10.72 -6.18 1.98
CA LEU A 82 -10.66 -6.30 0.53
C LEU A 82 -10.95 -4.96 -0.17
N VAL A 83 -11.98 -4.23 0.26
CA VAL A 83 -12.31 -2.91 -0.30
C VAL A 83 -11.16 -1.94 -0.07
N ALA A 84 -10.57 -1.90 1.12
CA ALA A 84 -9.47 -1.00 1.44
C ALA A 84 -8.20 -1.33 0.62
N VAL A 85 -7.82 -2.61 0.55
CA VAL A 85 -6.64 -3.06 -0.21
C VAL A 85 -6.83 -2.80 -1.70
N ALA A 86 -7.96 -3.21 -2.28
CA ALA A 86 -8.24 -3.00 -3.70
C ALA A 86 -8.30 -1.50 -4.04
N SER A 87 -8.92 -0.67 -3.18
CA SER A 87 -8.92 0.78 -3.37
C SER A 87 -7.50 1.37 -3.39
N LEU A 88 -6.66 0.94 -2.46
CA LEU A 88 -5.28 1.41 -2.40
C LEU A 88 -4.50 1.03 -3.67
N LEU A 89 -4.70 -0.19 -4.16
CA LEU A 89 -4.05 -0.69 -5.37
C LEU A 89 -4.56 0.00 -6.64
N ILE A 90 -5.87 0.26 -6.76
CA ILE A 90 -6.46 1.07 -7.83
C ILE A 90 -5.84 2.46 -7.84
N PHE A 91 -5.82 3.14 -6.69
CA PHE A 91 -5.21 4.47 -6.58
C PHE A 91 -3.71 4.44 -6.94
N ALA A 92 -2.96 3.47 -6.41
CA ALA A 92 -1.54 3.34 -6.67
C ALA A 92 -1.23 3.04 -8.15
N SER A 93 -2.03 2.19 -8.82
CA SER A 93 -1.88 1.94 -10.25
C SER A 93 -2.01 3.25 -11.02
N ALA A 94 -3.15 3.95 -10.89
CA ALA A 94 -3.44 5.18 -11.62
C ALA A 94 -2.37 6.26 -11.47
N ASN A 95 -1.78 6.39 -10.26
CA ASN A 95 -0.88 7.50 -9.94
C ASN A 95 0.62 7.16 -9.98
N LEU A 96 1.01 5.89 -9.88
CA LEU A 96 2.42 5.47 -9.85
C LEU A 96 2.86 4.69 -11.08
N SER A 97 1.98 3.85 -11.62
CA SER A 97 2.30 2.96 -12.74
C SER A 97 1.69 3.42 -14.06
N GLY A 98 0.63 4.24 -14.00
CA GLY A 98 -0.17 4.68 -15.14
C GLY A 98 -1.61 4.17 -15.03
N PRO A 99 -2.53 4.63 -15.90
CA PRO A 99 -3.95 4.32 -15.80
C PRO A 99 -4.18 2.79 -15.80
N PRO A 100 -5.02 2.27 -14.88
CA PRO A 100 -5.22 0.83 -14.75
C PRO A 100 -5.78 0.20 -16.03
N PRO A 101 -5.31 -1.01 -16.40
CA PRO A 101 -5.82 -1.73 -17.56
C PRO A 101 -7.22 -2.30 -17.25
N GLY A 102 -8.27 -1.49 -17.42
CA GLY A 102 -9.62 -1.94 -17.05
C GLY A 102 -10.80 -0.99 -17.32
N GLY A 103 -10.56 0.19 -17.91
CA GLY A 103 -11.61 1.13 -18.32
C GLY A 103 -11.78 2.35 -17.42
N ASP A 104 -12.69 3.25 -17.80
CA ASP A 104 -13.04 4.48 -17.08
C ASP A 104 -13.68 4.14 -15.71
N LEU A 105 -12.85 4.12 -14.67
CA LEU A 105 -13.30 4.02 -13.28
C LEU A 105 -13.97 5.32 -12.84
N SER A 106 -15.03 5.20 -12.05
CA SER A 106 -15.66 6.36 -11.41
C SER A 106 -14.82 6.81 -10.22
N GLU A 107 -14.69 8.14 -10.05
CA GLU A 107 -14.08 8.76 -8.86
C GLU A 107 -14.81 8.36 -7.56
N ASP A 108 -16.12 8.09 -7.65
CA ASP A 108 -16.95 7.63 -6.55
C ASP A 108 -16.86 6.09 -6.43
N PRO A 109 -16.18 5.55 -5.41
CA PRO A 109 -15.99 4.10 -5.28
C PRO A 109 -17.29 3.34 -5.05
N GLU A 110 -18.34 3.99 -4.53
CA GLU A 110 -19.67 3.38 -4.39
C GLU A 110 -20.27 3.00 -5.76
N ARG A 111 -19.89 3.73 -6.82
CA ARG A 111 -20.34 3.46 -8.19
C ARG A 111 -19.51 2.41 -8.90
N CYS A 112 -18.42 1.94 -8.30
CA CYS A 112 -17.59 0.90 -8.90
C CYS A 112 -18.38 -0.42 -8.97
N GLY A 113 -18.81 -0.79 -10.19
CA GLY A 113 -19.61 -1.98 -10.44
C GLY A 113 -21.13 -1.74 -10.48
N SER A 114 -21.61 -0.52 -10.24
CA SER A 114 -23.02 -0.18 -10.52
C SER A 114 -23.18 0.13 -12.01
N GLN A 115 -24.26 -0.34 -12.64
CA GLN A 115 -24.64 0.07 -14.00
C GLN A 115 -25.30 1.45 -14.04
N GLY A 116 -25.13 2.25 -12.98
CA GLY A 116 -25.74 3.57 -12.86
C GLY A 116 -25.09 4.60 -13.80
N PRO A 117 -25.71 5.79 -13.93
CA PRO A 117 -25.13 6.89 -14.67
C PRO A 117 -23.77 7.27 -14.06
N ARG A 118 -22.75 7.29 -14.91
CA ARG A 118 -21.41 7.75 -14.54
C ARG A 118 -21.43 9.24 -14.26
N LEU A 119 -20.57 9.68 -13.35
CA LEU A 119 -20.31 11.11 -13.16
C LEU A 119 -19.73 11.69 -14.45
N THR A 120 -20.10 12.93 -14.77
CA THR A 120 -19.40 13.69 -15.79
C THR A 120 -17.97 13.99 -15.33
N LYS A 121 -17.10 14.41 -16.26
CA LYS A 121 -15.71 14.76 -15.91
C LYS A 121 -15.67 15.92 -14.91
N GLU A 122 -16.58 16.87 -15.06
CA GLU A 122 -16.71 18.03 -14.18
C GLU A 122 -17.18 17.63 -12.78
N GLU A 123 -18.18 16.75 -12.69
CA GLU A 123 -18.67 16.23 -11.40
C GLU A 123 -17.61 15.40 -10.67
N ALA A 124 -16.87 14.56 -11.41
CA ALA A 124 -15.77 13.79 -10.86
C ALA A 124 -14.65 14.70 -10.32
N ALA A 125 -14.27 15.74 -11.07
CA ALA A 125 -13.26 16.70 -10.64
C ALA A 125 -13.67 17.48 -9.37
N GLU A 126 -14.92 17.90 -9.27
CA GLU A 126 -15.41 18.59 -8.06
C GLU A 126 -15.48 17.64 -6.86
N LEU A 127 -15.89 16.39 -7.07
CA LEU A 127 -15.85 15.37 -6.03
C LEU A 127 -14.42 15.12 -5.53
N SER A 128 -13.45 14.92 -6.43
CA SER A 128 -12.03 14.77 -6.06
C SER A 128 -11.56 15.95 -5.24
N LYS A 129 -11.86 17.19 -5.67
CA LYS A 129 -11.46 18.40 -4.96
C LYS A 129 -12.03 18.46 -3.56
N ARG A 130 -13.32 18.14 -3.39
CA ARG A 130 -13.97 18.09 -2.08
C ARG A 130 -13.30 17.03 -1.18
N LEU A 131 -13.10 15.82 -1.69
CA LEU A 131 -12.46 14.73 -0.94
C LEU A 131 -11.03 15.06 -0.53
N VAL A 132 -10.27 15.72 -1.40
CA VAL A 132 -8.91 16.19 -1.07
C VAL A 132 -8.96 17.17 0.10
N LEU A 133 -9.84 18.17 0.03
CA LEU A 133 -9.97 19.19 1.07
C LEU A 133 -10.40 18.60 2.42
N GLU A 134 -11.39 17.70 2.41
CA GLU A 134 -12.00 17.16 3.62
C GLU A 134 -11.19 16.03 4.29
N HIS A 135 -10.53 15.18 3.50
CA HIS A 135 -9.98 13.92 4.01
C HIS A 135 -8.48 13.74 3.84
N THR A 136 -7.81 14.55 3.00
CA THR A 136 -6.38 14.39 2.75
C THR A 136 -5.51 15.52 3.31
N SER A 137 -6.07 16.67 3.70
CA SER A 137 -5.27 17.72 4.33
C SER A 137 -5.02 17.39 5.81
N VAL A 138 -3.77 17.40 6.25
CA VAL A 138 -3.37 17.07 7.63
C VAL A 138 -2.27 18.03 8.08
N ASP A 139 -2.33 18.51 9.32
CA ASP A 139 -1.40 19.49 9.91
C ASP A 139 -1.24 20.78 9.09
N GLY A 140 -2.27 21.18 8.34
CA GLY A 140 -2.23 22.34 7.44
C GLY A 140 -1.45 22.10 6.15
N GLU A 141 -0.95 20.89 5.92
CA GLU A 141 -0.33 20.50 4.67
C GLU A 141 -1.40 20.04 3.67
N TYR A 142 -1.24 20.50 2.43
CA TYR A 142 -2.16 20.23 1.32
C TYR A 142 -1.55 19.20 0.36
N VAL A 143 -2.42 18.57 -0.42
CA VAL A 143 -2.02 17.64 -1.48
C VAL A 143 -1.37 18.40 -2.64
N VAL A 144 -0.22 17.90 -3.10
CA VAL A 144 0.50 18.42 -4.26
C VAL A 144 0.19 17.57 -5.49
N GLY A 145 0.03 18.23 -6.62
CA GLY A 145 -0.26 17.59 -7.90
C GLY A 145 -1.75 17.45 -8.15
N LYS A 146 -2.09 16.55 -9.08
CA LYS A 146 -3.47 16.25 -9.47
C LYS A 146 -3.66 14.73 -9.42
N PRO A 147 -3.72 14.14 -8.22
CA PRO A 147 -3.92 12.71 -8.12
C PRO A 147 -5.30 12.34 -8.69
N GLU A 148 -5.35 11.24 -9.42
CA GLU A 148 -6.59 10.67 -9.96
C GLU A 148 -7.16 9.65 -8.97
N LEU A 149 -8.48 9.45 -8.97
CA LEU A 149 -9.14 8.40 -8.18
C LEU A 149 -8.94 8.57 -6.67
N VAL A 150 -8.94 9.81 -6.18
CA VAL A 150 -8.71 10.15 -4.76
C VAL A 150 -9.76 9.52 -3.85
N GLY A 151 -11.00 9.32 -4.34
CA GLY A 151 -12.04 8.60 -3.64
C GLY A 151 -11.61 7.22 -3.13
N TYR A 152 -10.77 6.50 -3.88
CA TYR A 152 -10.25 5.20 -3.47
C TYR A 152 -9.20 5.33 -2.36
N LEU A 153 -8.31 6.33 -2.42
CA LEU A 153 -7.38 6.59 -1.32
C LEU A 153 -8.13 6.96 -0.03
N CYS A 154 -9.14 7.83 -0.13
CA CYS A 154 -9.98 8.21 1.00
C CYS A 154 -10.71 7.00 1.58
N THR A 155 -11.25 6.13 0.73
CA THR A 155 -11.89 4.87 1.14
C THR A 155 -10.95 4.00 1.95
N ALA A 156 -9.75 3.70 1.42
CA ALA A 156 -8.76 2.90 2.12
C ALA A 156 -8.35 3.55 3.45
N SER A 157 -8.10 4.86 3.44
CA SER A 157 -7.66 5.61 4.62
C SER A 157 -8.71 5.63 5.73
N VAL A 158 -9.99 5.78 5.37
CA VAL A 158 -11.11 5.79 6.33
C VAL A 158 -11.28 4.41 6.96
N ILE A 159 -11.24 3.35 6.16
CA ILE A 159 -11.34 1.98 6.66
C ILE A 159 -10.19 1.66 7.61
N PHE A 160 -8.93 1.87 7.20
CA PHE A 160 -7.77 1.57 8.06
C PHE A 160 -7.64 2.46 9.31
N LYS A 161 -8.33 3.61 9.35
CA LYS A 161 -8.39 4.49 10.52
C LYS A 161 -9.52 4.13 11.47
N LYS A 162 -10.68 3.73 10.96
CA LYS A 162 -11.90 3.55 11.76
C LYS A 162 -12.23 2.10 12.09
N VAL A 163 -11.82 1.15 11.24
CA VAL A 163 -12.07 -0.29 11.45
C VAL A 163 -10.83 -0.90 12.07
N ASP A 164 -10.99 -1.61 13.19
CA ASP A 164 -9.90 -2.34 13.81
C ASP A 164 -9.67 -3.69 13.13
N LEU A 165 -8.95 -3.66 12.01
CA LEU A 165 -8.51 -4.85 11.29
C LEU A 165 -7.23 -5.46 11.87
N CYS A 166 -6.52 -4.72 12.74
CA CYS A 166 -5.17 -5.06 13.19
C CYS A 166 -5.13 -5.97 14.43
N GLN A 167 -6.22 -6.04 15.20
CA GLN A 167 -6.33 -6.91 16.39
C GLN A 167 -6.86 -8.32 16.07
N SER A 168 -7.13 -8.63 14.79
CA SER A 168 -7.64 -9.93 14.40
C SER A 168 -6.58 -11.03 14.47
N SER A 169 -6.97 -12.21 14.96
CA SER A 169 -6.17 -13.44 14.87
C SER A 169 -6.37 -14.20 13.55
N GLU A 170 -7.26 -13.72 12.67
CA GLU A 170 -7.54 -14.32 11.37
C GLU A 170 -6.36 -14.14 10.41
N LEU A 171 -5.93 -15.24 9.79
CA LEU A 171 -4.81 -15.24 8.85
C LEU A 171 -5.07 -14.33 7.64
N GLU A 172 -6.34 -14.23 7.20
CA GLU A 172 -6.75 -13.37 6.09
C GLU A 172 -6.47 -11.89 6.36
N LEU A 173 -6.52 -11.47 7.63
CA LEU A 173 -6.34 -10.09 8.08
C LEU A 173 -4.95 -9.82 8.66
N ALA A 174 -4.09 -10.82 8.75
CA ALA A 174 -2.75 -10.67 9.33
C ALA A 174 -1.85 -9.68 8.58
N SER A 175 -2.12 -9.38 7.31
CA SER A 175 -1.43 -8.31 6.55
C SER A 175 -2.05 -6.92 6.71
N ALA A 176 -3.17 -6.76 7.42
CA ALA A 176 -3.86 -5.48 7.56
C ALA A 176 -2.98 -4.34 8.11
N PRO A 177 -2.13 -4.54 9.14
CA PRO A 177 -1.21 -3.49 9.60
C PRO A 177 -0.28 -3.02 8.48
N TRP A 178 0.21 -3.94 7.64
CA TRP A 178 1.11 -3.61 6.54
C TRP A 178 0.41 -2.82 5.43
N TRP A 179 -0.83 -3.17 5.08
CA TRP A 179 -1.63 -2.39 4.14
C TRP A 179 -2.00 -1.01 4.69
N LYS A 180 -2.29 -0.91 5.99
CA LYS A 180 -2.46 0.38 6.68
C LYS A 180 -1.21 1.25 6.57
N LEU A 181 -0.02 0.69 6.78
CA LEU A 181 1.25 1.42 6.61
C LEU A 181 1.37 1.98 5.19
N ARG A 182 1.07 1.17 4.17
CA ARG A 182 1.11 1.60 2.77
C ARG A 182 0.12 2.73 2.48
N ALA A 183 -1.10 2.64 3.00
CA ALA A 183 -2.12 3.69 2.84
C ALA A 183 -1.65 5.01 3.45
N LEU A 184 -1.17 4.98 4.70
CA LEU A 184 -0.65 6.15 5.39
C LEU A 184 0.59 6.73 4.70
N HIS A 185 1.49 5.87 4.18
CA HIS A 185 2.72 6.32 3.55
C HIS A 185 2.45 6.94 2.18
N LEU A 186 1.49 6.39 1.43
CA LEU A 186 1.02 7.00 0.19
C LEU A 186 0.34 8.33 0.46
N HIS A 187 -0.51 8.43 1.50
CA HIS A 187 -1.07 9.70 1.93
C HIS A 187 0.03 10.72 2.26
N GLN A 188 1.05 10.34 3.04
CA GLN A 188 2.17 11.22 3.33
C GLN A 188 2.92 11.68 2.07
N LYS A 189 3.11 10.81 1.07
CA LYS A 189 3.81 11.16 -0.17
C LYS A 189 3.04 12.17 -1.04
N LEU A 190 1.73 12.30 -0.86
CA LEU A 190 0.92 13.29 -1.57
C LEU A 190 1.00 14.68 -0.97
N LEU A 191 1.34 14.79 0.32
CA LEU A 191 1.42 16.07 1.00
C LEU A 191 2.66 16.86 0.57
N HIS A 192 2.52 18.19 0.56
CA HIS A 192 3.63 19.09 0.26
C HIS A 192 4.83 18.92 1.21
N LYS A 193 4.56 18.71 2.51
CA LYS A 193 5.57 18.39 3.51
C LYS A 193 5.17 17.21 4.39
N ASN A 194 6.15 16.74 5.15
CA ASN A 194 6.00 15.73 6.18
C ASN A 194 5.08 16.21 7.30
N SER A 195 3.96 15.51 7.51
CA SER A 195 3.00 15.73 8.59
C SER A 195 3.51 15.06 9.88
N ALA A 196 3.37 15.74 11.01
CA ALA A 196 3.73 15.23 12.32
C ALA A 196 2.70 14.19 12.82
N THR A 197 1.41 14.41 12.53
CA THR A 197 0.32 13.48 12.82
C THR A 197 0.54 12.17 12.06
N LEU A 198 0.80 12.23 10.75
CA LEU A 198 1.10 11.04 9.96
C LEU A 198 2.41 10.38 10.41
N LYS A 199 3.42 11.15 10.80
CA LYS A 199 4.67 10.61 11.36
C LYS A 199 4.41 9.70 12.55
N ALA A 200 3.66 10.21 13.54
CA ALA A 200 3.36 9.46 14.75
C ALA A 200 2.64 8.15 14.42
N GLU A 201 1.64 8.20 13.55
CA GLU A 201 0.88 7.01 13.16
C GLU A 201 1.70 6.02 12.34
N LEU A 202 2.50 6.49 11.38
CA LEU A 202 3.37 5.67 10.53
C LEU A 202 4.47 4.98 11.35
N VAL A 203 5.15 5.71 12.23
CA VAL A 203 6.21 5.14 13.07
C VAL A 203 5.64 4.10 14.04
N ARG A 204 4.48 4.38 14.65
CA ARG A 204 3.78 3.41 15.48
C ARG A 204 3.44 2.14 14.69
N THR A 205 2.79 2.29 13.54
CA THR A 205 2.36 1.16 12.69
C THR A 205 3.57 0.33 12.22
N ALA A 206 4.68 0.98 11.84
CA ALA A 206 5.90 0.28 11.44
C ALA A 206 6.51 -0.55 12.59
N ASN A 207 6.47 -0.04 13.82
CA ASN A 207 6.94 -0.76 14.99
C ASN A 207 6.02 -1.95 15.33
N GLU A 208 4.70 -1.76 15.24
CA GLU A 208 3.71 -2.84 15.42
C GLU A 208 3.92 -3.95 14.40
N ILE A 209 4.04 -3.62 13.11
CA ILE A 209 4.36 -4.58 12.05
C ILE A 209 5.64 -5.34 12.40
N SER A 210 6.72 -4.66 12.76
CA SER A 210 7.98 -5.34 13.07
C SER A 210 7.88 -6.29 14.27
N GLN A 211 7.00 -6.01 15.24
CA GLN A 211 6.75 -6.91 16.35
C GLN A 211 5.95 -8.12 15.87
N SER A 212 4.88 -7.91 15.11
CA SER A 212 4.04 -8.99 14.57
C SER A 212 4.80 -9.87 13.56
N LEU A 213 5.64 -9.30 12.69
CA LEU A 213 6.47 -10.04 11.72
C LEU A 213 7.46 -11.00 12.39
N ARG A 214 7.77 -10.81 13.69
CA ARG A 214 8.62 -11.76 14.43
C ARG A 214 7.86 -13.00 14.86
N SER A 215 6.55 -12.90 15.03
CA SER A 215 5.69 -14.03 15.41
C SER A 215 5.07 -14.72 14.20
N LEU A 216 5.18 -14.14 12.99
CA LEU A 216 4.67 -14.78 11.77
C LEU A 216 5.57 -15.94 11.33
N ASP A 217 4.92 -17.03 10.91
CA ASP A 217 5.58 -18.21 10.38
C ASP A 217 6.18 -17.91 8.99
N GLU A 218 7.51 -18.04 8.87
CA GLU A 218 8.23 -17.86 7.60
C GLU A 218 7.80 -18.90 6.55
N GLY A 219 7.29 -20.07 6.97
CA GLY A 219 6.76 -21.10 6.08
C GLY A 219 5.49 -20.66 5.35
N VAL A 220 4.68 -19.80 5.97
CA VAL A 220 3.42 -19.30 5.42
C VAL A 220 3.64 -18.04 4.59
N TRP A 221 4.40 -17.08 5.12
CA TRP A 221 4.59 -15.77 4.48
C TRP A 221 5.73 -15.74 3.49
N GLY A 222 6.72 -16.62 3.65
CA GLY A 222 7.98 -16.60 2.91
C GLY A 222 8.90 -15.47 3.36
N ARG A 223 10.20 -15.76 3.38
CA ARG A 223 11.25 -14.81 3.79
C ARG A 223 11.23 -13.49 2.98
N GLU A 224 10.88 -13.57 1.69
CA GLU A 224 10.89 -12.43 0.77
C GLU A 224 9.78 -11.42 1.13
N CYS A 225 8.60 -11.92 1.50
CA CYS A 225 7.46 -11.10 1.90
C CYS A 225 7.76 -10.37 3.22
N LEU A 226 8.30 -11.10 4.21
CA LEU A 226 8.69 -10.55 5.50
C LEU A 226 9.83 -9.53 5.36
N ALA A 227 10.81 -9.80 4.50
CA ALA A 227 11.87 -8.84 4.19
C ALA A 227 11.34 -7.58 3.49
N ALA A 228 10.39 -7.72 2.55
CA ALA A 228 9.76 -6.59 1.89
C ALA A 228 9.02 -5.69 2.90
N ALA A 229 8.30 -6.28 3.86
CA ALA A 229 7.63 -5.52 4.91
C ALA A 229 8.63 -4.73 5.79
N GLU A 230 9.75 -5.35 6.20
CA GLU A 230 10.82 -4.65 6.94
C GLU A 230 11.43 -3.50 6.11
N ILE A 231 11.66 -3.70 4.80
CA ILE A 231 12.19 -2.64 3.90
C ILE A 231 11.20 -1.47 3.80
N GLU A 232 9.90 -1.73 3.70
CA GLU A 232 8.90 -0.66 3.66
C GLU A 232 8.85 0.12 4.98
N CYS A 233 8.96 -0.55 6.13
CA CYS A 233 9.13 0.10 7.43
C CYS A 233 10.40 0.97 7.47
N ALA A 234 11.52 0.49 6.91
CA ALA A 234 12.73 1.30 6.77
C ALA A 234 12.49 2.56 5.92
N GLY A 235 11.74 2.45 4.82
CA GLY A 235 11.37 3.57 3.96
C GLY A 235 10.56 4.65 4.68
N VAL A 236 9.68 4.25 5.60
CA VAL A 236 8.96 5.17 6.49
C VAL A 236 9.93 5.92 7.40
N MET A 237 10.85 5.21 8.06
CA MET A 237 11.86 5.84 8.93
C MET A 237 12.72 6.85 8.15
N GLN A 238 13.15 6.49 6.94
CA GLN A 238 13.91 7.38 6.07
C GLN A 238 13.12 8.63 5.66
N THR A 239 11.81 8.49 5.40
CA THR A 239 10.94 9.63 5.05
C THR A 239 10.99 10.72 6.12
N TYR A 240 11.12 10.33 7.39
CA TYR A 240 11.22 11.25 8.53
C TYR A 240 12.63 11.42 9.10
N GLN A 241 13.66 11.06 8.32
CA GLN A 241 15.07 11.22 8.69
C GLN A 241 15.49 10.46 9.96
N LEU A 242 14.78 9.38 10.29
CA LEU A 242 15.08 8.46 11.41
C LEU A 242 16.08 7.39 10.95
N ALA A 243 17.31 7.83 10.68
CA ALA A 243 18.32 7.01 10.01
C ALA A 243 18.76 5.79 10.84
N GLN A 244 18.85 5.93 12.17
CA GLN A 244 19.30 4.84 13.05
C GLN A 244 18.25 3.73 13.11
N GLU A 245 16.98 4.11 13.19
CA GLU A 245 15.84 3.21 13.18
C GLU A 245 15.74 2.49 11.83
N ALA A 246 15.92 3.21 10.72
CA ALA A 246 15.91 2.63 9.38
C ALA A 246 16.96 1.51 9.21
N VAL A 247 18.17 1.69 9.76
CA VAL A 247 19.25 0.67 9.68
C VAL A 247 18.84 -0.63 10.38
N VAL A 248 18.09 -0.56 11.47
CA VAL A 248 17.63 -1.75 12.19
C VAL A 248 16.70 -2.60 11.31
N PHE A 249 15.75 -1.96 10.63
CA PHE A 249 14.84 -2.63 9.68
C PHE A 249 15.60 -3.22 8.48
N ILE A 250 16.53 -2.45 7.88
CA ILE A 250 17.34 -2.92 6.75
C ILE A 250 18.18 -4.13 7.12
N LYS A 251 18.78 -4.14 8.32
CA LYS A 251 19.57 -5.27 8.80
C LYS A 251 18.71 -6.53 8.94
N ARG A 252 17.51 -6.41 9.53
CA ARG A 252 16.58 -7.55 9.68
C ARG A 252 16.14 -8.11 8.33
N ALA A 253 15.84 -7.24 7.36
CA ALA A 253 15.55 -7.66 5.99
C ALA A 253 16.73 -8.44 5.38
N GLY A 254 17.96 -7.93 5.55
CA GLY A 254 19.18 -8.60 5.12
C GLY A 254 19.37 -9.98 5.76
N ASP A 255 19.18 -10.08 7.08
CA ASP A 255 19.28 -11.33 7.83
C ASP A 255 18.31 -12.39 7.29
N ARG A 256 17.06 -12.02 6.98
CA ARG A 256 16.05 -12.92 6.38
C ARG A 256 16.40 -13.36 4.96
N LEU A 257 17.00 -12.48 4.18
CA LEU A 257 17.40 -12.76 2.80
C LEU A 257 18.76 -13.45 2.67
N GLY A 258 19.53 -13.54 3.76
CA GLY A 258 20.92 -14.02 3.71
C GLY A 258 21.85 -13.06 2.96
N MET A 259 21.56 -11.75 3.02
CA MET A 259 22.30 -10.69 2.33
C MET A 259 22.81 -9.66 3.34
N GLY A 260 24.07 -9.24 3.18
CA GLY A 260 24.57 -8.02 3.80
C GLY A 260 23.91 -6.82 3.14
N MET A 261 23.08 -6.09 3.88
CA MET A 261 22.41 -4.88 3.40
C MET A 261 22.95 -3.66 4.15
N LYS A 262 23.39 -2.64 3.41
CA LYS A 262 23.90 -1.39 3.99
C LYS A 262 23.27 -0.18 3.31
N ALA A 263 22.72 0.73 4.11
CA ALA A 263 22.33 2.06 3.63
C ALA A 263 23.58 2.94 3.48
N THR A 264 23.76 3.54 2.31
CA THR A 264 24.89 4.44 2.01
C THR A 264 24.45 5.62 1.15
N GLY A 265 25.15 6.75 1.30
CA GLY A 265 24.96 7.92 0.46
C GLY A 265 25.81 7.81 -0.81
N VAL A 266 25.20 8.03 -1.98
CA VAL A 266 25.88 8.12 -3.27
C VAL A 266 25.46 9.37 -4.02
N MET A 267 26.36 9.93 -4.81
CA MET A 267 26.03 10.98 -5.75
C MET A 267 25.58 10.34 -7.06
N GLY A 268 24.37 10.65 -7.51
CA GLY A 268 23.80 10.04 -8.70
C GLY A 268 22.84 10.98 -9.44
N LYS A 269 22.66 10.71 -10.73
CA LYS A 269 21.63 11.34 -11.56
C LYS A 269 20.35 10.51 -11.46
N ARG A 270 19.20 11.14 -11.23
CA ARG A 270 17.90 10.42 -11.15
C ARG A 270 17.29 10.17 -12.52
N THR A 271 17.65 10.99 -13.50
CA THR A 271 17.20 10.86 -14.89
C THR A 271 18.36 11.09 -15.84
N VAL A 272 18.26 10.58 -17.07
CA VAL A 272 19.27 10.74 -18.13
C VAL A 272 19.51 12.23 -18.44
N HIS A 273 18.49 13.07 -18.26
CA HIS A 273 18.54 14.51 -18.54
C HIS A 273 19.07 15.35 -17.36
N GLN A 274 19.36 14.74 -16.22
CA GLN A 274 19.86 15.48 -15.07
C GLN A 274 21.34 15.83 -15.26
N VAL A 275 21.65 17.13 -15.31
CA VAL A 275 23.03 17.62 -15.52
C VAL A 275 23.88 17.37 -14.27
N ASP A 276 23.36 17.76 -13.11
CA ASP A 276 24.07 17.65 -11.83
C ASP A 276 23.72 16.36 -11.08
N ALA A 277 24.74 15.68 -10.57
CA ALA A 277 24.55 14.58 -9.63
C ALA A 277 23.98 15.13 -8.31
N LYS A 278 22.94 14.47 -7.78
CA LYS A 278 22.35 14.78 -6.48
C LYS A 278 22.72 13.69 -5.48
N ALA A 279 22.85 14.06 -4.22
CA ALA A 279 22.99 13.11 -3.13
C ALA A 279 21.73 12.25 -3.04
N GLN A 280 21.92 10.94 -2.95
CA GLN A 280 20.87 9.95 -2.84
C GLN A 280 21.28 8.91 -1.80
N MET A 281 20.34 8.47 -0.99
CA MET A 281 20.54 7.34 -0.11
C MET A 281 20.14 6.07 -0.86
N VAL A 282 21.04 5.10 -0.93
CA VAL A 282 20.84 3.82 -1.60
C VAL A 282 21.12 2.68 -0.62
N VAL A 283 20.46 1.55 -0.83
CA VAL A 283 20.76 0.31 -0.11
C VAL A 283 21.63 -0.54 -1.03
N VAL A 284 22.85 -0.85 -0.58
CA VAL A 284 23.76 -1.76 -1.25
C VAL A 284 23.60 -3.15 -0.65
N THR A 285 23.52 -4.15 -1.51
CA THR A 285 23.35 -5.56 -1.16
C THR A 285 24.59 -6.36 -1.54
N GLU A 286 25.07 -7.18 -0.62
CA GLU A 286 26.18 -8.12 -0.83
C GLU A 286 25.72 -9.51 -0.38
N HIS A 287 25.99 -10.55 -1.15
CA HIS A 287 25.60 -11.89 -0.74
C HIS A 287 26.53 -12.39 0.38
N ALA A 288 25.97 -12.77 1.53
CA ALA A 288 26.75 -13.21 2.69
C ALA A 288 27.56 -14.51 2.49
N GLY A 289 27.46 -15.18 1.34
CA GLY A 289 28.17 -16.42 1.00
C GLY A 289 29.22 -16.29 -0.12
N GLY A 290 29.42 -15.09 -0.67
CA GLY A 290 30.33 -14.83 -1.79
C GLY A 290 31.72 -14.35 -1.35
N GLY A 291 32.40 -15.12 -0.50
CA GLY A 291 33.81 -14.90 -0.22
C GLY A 291 34.69 -15.38 -1.38
N ALA A 292 35.50 -14.47 -1.93
CA ALA A 292 36.56 -14.66 -2.92
C ALA A 292 36.13 -14.85 -4.40
N GLY A 293 36.10 -13.74 -5.16
CA GLY A 293 36.26 -13.81 -6.61
C GLY A 293 35.43 -12.86 -7.47
N ALA A 294 35.29 -11.58 -7.13
CA ALA A 294 34.90 -10.55 -8.10
C ALA A 294 35.24 -9.13 -7.62
N GLU A 295 36.53 -8.83 -7.47
CA GLU A 295 37.00 -7.47 -7.79
C GLU A 295 36.79 -7.28 -9.30
N ARG A 296 35.57 -6.94 -9.72
CA ARG A 296 35.35 -6.29 -11.01
C ARG A 296 35.41 -4.79 -10.75
N ASP A 297 36.62 -4.29 -10.94
CA ASP A 297 36.99 -2.92 -11.24
C ASP A 297 35.78 -2.08 -11.70
N GLY A 298 35.24 -1.29 -10.77
CA GLY A 298 34.15 -0.34 -10.99
C GLY A 298 34.59 0.90 -11.76
N ARG A 299 35.71 0.85 -12.49
CA ARG A 299 36.11 1.87 -13.44
C ARG A 299 35.41 1.63 -14.78
N ARG A 300 34.09 1.86 -14.82
CA ARG A 300 33.43 2.18 -16.10
C ARG A 300 34.06 3.47 -16.61
N ARG A 301 35.05 3.32 -17.51
CA ARG A 301 35.51 4.39 -18.38
C ARG A 301 34.28 5.07 -18.97
N ALA A 302 34.13 6.36 -18.73
CA ALA A 302 33.33 7.20 -19.59
C ALA A 302 33.93 7.07 -20.99
N SER A 303 33.30 6.29 -21.86
CA SER A 303 33.58 6.37 -23.28
C SER A 303 33.10 7.74 -23.73
N ALA A 304 34.08 8.61 -23.97
CA ALA A 304 33.89 9.86 -24.66
C ALA A 304 33.66 9.54 -26.15
N GLU A 305 32.44 9.18 -26.51
CA GLU A 305 31.99 9.04 -27.90
C GLU A 305 30.46 9.00 -27.85
N ASP A 306 29.85 10.20 -27.84
CA ASP A 306 28.53 10.50 -28.39
C ASP A 306 28.20 11.97 -28.09
N LEU A 307 28.90 12.86 -28.81
CA LEU A 307 28.49 14.25 -28.99
C LEU A 307 27.65 14.32 -30.27
N PRO A 308 26.38 14.76 -30.24
CA PRO A 308 25.69 15.13 -31.45
C PRO A 308 26.26 16.45 -31.99
N ARG A 309 26.51 16.48 -33.30
CA ARG A 309 26.67 17.72 -34.07
C ARG A 309 25.36 18.50 -34.12
#